data_AF-A0A254S0T4-F1
#
_entry.id   AF-A0A254S0T4-F1
#
_cell.length_a   1.000
_cell.length_b   1.000
_cell.length_c   1.000
_cell.angle_alpha   90.00
_cell.angle_beta   90.00
_cell.angle_gamma   90.00
#
_symmetry.space_group_name_H-M   'P 1'
#
loop_
_entity.id
_entity.type
_entity.pdbx_description
1 polymer ?
#
loop_
_entity_poly.entity_id
_entity_poly.type
_entity_poly.pdbx_seq_one_letter_code
_entity_poly.pdbx_strand_id
1 'polypeptide(L)' 'MSLLLAVLFLALFISAIVRGKFSYGKADYDFHEHPVQFVIVVVFILGVSALCFYRFLVEMEFIR' A
#
# COMPACT_ATOMS: atom_id res chain seq x y z
N MET A 1 14.13 3.51 8.62
CA MET A 1 13.00 4.34 8.12
C MET A 1 12.17 3.58 7.09
N SER A 2 12.81 2.86 6.16
CA SER A 2 12.23 1.92 5.20
C SER A 2 11.21 0.93 5.81
N LEU A 3 11.56 0.26 6.92
CA LEU A 3 10.67 -0.68 7.62
C LEU A 3 9.35 -0.05 8.06
N LEU A 4 9.42 1.12 8.70
CA LEU A 4 8.24 1.81 9.23
C LEU A 4 7.29 2.24 8.10
N LEU A 5 7.85 2.71 6.98
CA LEU A 5 7.08 2.99 5.76
C LEU A 5 6.44 1.72 5.18
N ALA A 6 7.19 0.61 5.09
CA ALA A 6 6.66 -0.66 4.60
C ALA A 6 5.45 -1.14 5.42
N VAL A 7 5.56 -1.07 6.75
CA VAL A 7 4.47 -1.43 7.68
C VAL A 7 3.26 -0.51 7.52
N LEU A 8 3.46 0.81 7.40
CA LEU A 8 2.35 1.76 7.22
C LEU A 8 1.62 1.54 5.90
N PHE A 9 2.35 1.40 4.78
CA PHE A 9 1.73 1.14 3.48
C PHE A 9 1.02 -0.21 3.45
N LEU A 10 1.57 -1.24 4.10
CA LEU A 10 0.92 -2.54 4.21
C LEU A 10 -0.36 -2.48 5.04
N ALA A 11 -0.35 -1.75 6.16
CA ALA A 11 -1.54 -1.55 6.98
C ALA A 11 -2.65 -0.79 6.23
N LEU A 12 -2.26 0.21 5.42
CA LEU A 12 -3.18 0.93 4.53
C LEU A 12 -3.75 0.01 3.44
N PHE A 13 -2.92 -0.82 2.81
CA PHE A 13 -3.34 -1.80 1.82
C PHE A 13 -4.36 -2.79 2.39
N ILE A 14 -4.06 -3.41 3.53
CA ILE A 14 -4.96 -4.37 4.20
C ILE A 14 -6.28 -3.67 4.56
N SER A 15 -6.20 -2.47 5.12
CA SER A 15 -7.41 -1.70 5.50
C SER A 15 -8.28 -1.37 4.29
N ALA A 16 -7.68 -0.99 3.15
CA ALA A 16 -8.40 -0.71 1.92
C ALA A 16 -9.11 -1.96 1.39
N ILE A 17 -8.44 -3.11 1.35
CA ILE A 17 -9.04 -4.38 0.90
C ILE A 17 -10.19 -4.82 1.81
N VAL A 18 -9.99 -4.81 3.13
CA VAL A 18 -11.00 -5.28 4.09
C VAL A 18 -12.24 -4.38 4.09
N ARG A 19 -12.05 -3.06 3.97
CA ARG A 19 -13.17 -2.11 3.99
C ARG A 19 -13.82 -1.93 2.62
N GLY A 20 -13.14 -2.30 1.53
CA GLY A 20 -13.57 -2.03 0.16
C GLY A 20 -13.64 -0.53 -0.18
N LYS A 21 -13.14 0.33 0.70
CA LYS A 21 -13.15 1.78 0.56
C LYS A 21 -11.99 2.42 1.32
N PHE A 22 -11.44 3.49 0.78
CA PHE A 22 -10.47 4.32 1.48
C PHE A 22 -10.62 5.78 1.08
N SER A 23 -10.33 6.68 2.01
CA SER A 23 -10.33 8.12 1.77
C SER A 23 -8.89 8.62 1.78
N TYR A 24 -8.50 9.38 0.77
CA TYR A 24 -7.20 10.02 0.71
C TYR A 24 -7.35 11.51 0.36
N GLY A 25 -7.07 12.37 1.34
CA GLY A 25 -7.25 13.81 1.21
C GLY A 25 -8.74 14.20 1.17
N LYS A 26 -9.22 14.65 -0.01
CA LYS A 26 -10.63 14.98 -0.27
C LYS A 26 -11.30 14.02 -1.26
N ALA A 27 -10.62 12.94 -1.63
CA ALA A 27 -11.12 11.95 -2.56
C ALA A 27 -11.47 10.67 -1.81
N ASP A 28 -12.73 10.26 -1.92
CA ASP A 28 -13.22 8.98 -1.43
C ASP A 28 -13.19 7.97 -2.58
N TYR A 29 -12.53 6.84 -2.36
CA TYR A 29 -12.45 5.75 -3.32
C TYR A 29 -13.23 4.56 -2.77
N ASP A 30 -14.31 4.19 -3.45
CA ASP A 30 -15.12 3.00 -3.16
C ASP A 30 -14.96 1.99 -4.30
N PHE A 31 -14.75 0.73 -3.97
CA PHE A 31 -14.66 -0.35 -4.95
C PHE A 31 -15.97 -0.55 -5.73
N HIS A 32 -17.14 -0.30 -5.12
CA HIS A 32 -18.42 -0.44 -5.81
C HIS A 32 -18.68 0.68 -6.82
N GLU A 33 -18.27 1.90 -6.51
CA GLU A 33 -18.52 3.06 -7.36
C GLU A 33 -17.45 3.19 -8.45
N HIS A 34 -16.18 2.96 -8.09
CA HIS A 34 -15.02 3.18 -8.95
C HIS A 34 -14.02 2.01 -8.88
N PRO A 35 -14.41 0.79 -9.32
CA PRO A 35 -13.62 -0.43 -9.13
C PRO A 35 -12.23 -0.33 -9.76
N VAL A 36 -12.13 0.26 -10.96
CA VAL A 36 -10.85 0.39 -11.68
C VAL A 36 -9.89 1.32 -10.94
N GLN A 37 -10.37 2.51 -10.52
CA GLN A 37 -9.55 3.47 -9.79
C GLN A 37 -9.11 2.91 -8.44
N PHE A 38 -10.03 2.25 -7.73
CA PHE A 38 -9.73 1.58 -6.47
C PHE A 38 -8.61 0.54 -6.64
N VAL A 39 -8.71 -0.35 -7.64
CA VAL A 39 -7.69 -1.38 -7.89
C VAL A 39 -6.34 -0.76 -8.26
N ILE A 40 -6.31 0.29 -9.09
CA ILE A 40 -5.07 0.98 -9.46
C ILE A 40 -4.36 1.52 -8.21
N VAL A 41 -5.08 2.19 -7.31
CA VAL A 41 -4.47 2.76 -6.10
C VAL A 41 -4.01 1.65 -5.15
N VAL A 42 -4.80 0.59 -4.99
CA VAL A 42 -4.45 -0.56 -4.14
C VAL A 42 -3.19 -1.27 -4.65
N VAL A 43 -3.08 -1.49 -5.96
CA VAL A 43 -1.88 -2.06 -6.58
C VAL A 43 -0.67 -1.14 -6.41
N PHE A 44 -0.85 0.18 -6.54
CA PHE A 44 0.21 1.15 -6.32
C PHE A 44 0.73 1.11 -4.88
N ILE A 45 -0.17 1.13 -3.88
CA ILE A 45 0.20 1.03 -2.47
C ILE A 45 0.95 -0.28 -2.18
N LEU A 46 0.51 -1.40 -2.76
CA LEU A 46 1.19 -2.68 -2.63
C LEU A 46 2.59 -2.65 -3.21
N GLY A 47 2.75 -2.08 -4.41
CA GLY A 47 4.05 -1.95 -5.07
C GLY A 47 5.03 -1.10 -4.26
N VAL A 48 4.57 0.03 -3.71
CA VAL A 48 5.39 0.89 -2.83
C VAL A 48 5.76 0.16 -1.53
N SER A 49 4.81 -0.54 -0.91
CA SER A 49 5.06 -1.34 0.29
C SER A 49 6.13 -2.42 0.03
N ALA A 50 6.01 -3.15 -1.08
CA ALA A 50 6.97 -4.17 -1.48
C ALA A 50 8.36 -3.58 -1.76
N LEU A 51 8.45 -2.41 -2.40
CA LEU A 51 9.71 -1.73 -2.65
C LEU A 51 10.37 -1.25 -1.35
N CYS A 52 9.59 -0.67 -0.42
CA CYS A 52 10.08 -0.29 0.89
C CYS A 52 10.59 -1.51 1.68
N PHE A 53 9.88 -2.64 1.59
CA PHE A 53 10.28 -3.88 2.24
C PHE A 53 11.54 -4.47 1.61
N TYR A 54 11.65 -4.47 0.28
CA TYR A 54 12.86 -4.88 -0.43
C TYR A 54 14.07 -4.04 -0.04
N ARG A 55 13.94 -2.71 -0.04
CA ARG A 55 14.99 -1.80 0.42
C ARG A 55 15.41 -2.08 1.86
N PHE A 56 14.45 -2.35 2.74
CA PHE A 56 14.75 -2.75 4.12
C PHE A 56 15.54 -4.06 4.18
N LEU A 57 15.17 -5.09 3.41
CA LEU A 57 15.90 -6.36 3.38
C LEU A 57 17.33 -6.22 2.86
N VAL A 58 17.53 -5.34 1.86
CA VAL A 58 18.86 -4.99 1.34
C VAL A 58 19.68 -4.21 2.38
N GLU A 59 19.06 -3.23 3.06
CA GLU A 59 19.71 -2.46 4.16
C GLU A 59 20.15 -3.36 5.31
N MET A 60 19.45 -4.48 5.54
CA MET A 60 19.76 -5.46 6.58
C MET A 60 20.70 -6.58 6.10
N GLU A 61 21.24 -6.50 4.88
CA GLU A 61 22.08 -7.51 4.24
C GLU A 61 21.47 -8.92 4.15
N PHE A 62 20.13 -9.05 4.28
CA PHE A 62 19.44 -10.33 4.12
C PHE A 62 19.37 -10.78 2.66
N ILE A 63 19.43 -9.83 1.72
CA ILE A 63 19.35 -10.05 0.27
C ILE A 63 20.39 -9.14 -0.39
N ARG A 64 21.15 -9.68 -1.36
CA ARG A 64 22.25 -8.99 -2.06
C ARG A 64 21.83 -8.47 -3.43
#